data_AF-L7JX50-F1
#
_entry.id   AF-L7JX50-F1
#
_cell.length_a   1.000
_cell.length_b   1.000
_cell.length_c   1.000
_cell.angle_alpha   90.00
_cell.angle_beta   90.00
_cell.angle_gamma   90.00
#
_symmetry.space_group_name_H-M   'P 1'
#
loop_
_entity.id
_entity.type
_entity.pdbx_description
1 polymer ?
#
loop_
_entity_poly.entity_id
_entity_poly.type
_entity_poly.pdbx_seq_one_letter_code
_entity_poly.pdbx_strand_id
1 'polypeptide(L)' 'MKRIVETTTGSNNLTVLDLKEGYYEIEIEEADKHKTAFEFGNNVYEWCGIVMGFKNAPMIFQRVIN' A
#
# COMPACT_ATOMS: atom_id res chain seq x y z
N MET A 1 -5.40 15.00 9.95
CA MET A 1 -6.29 14.26 10.87
C MET A 1 -7.50 15.06 11.33
N LYS A 2 -7.36 16.29 11.85
CA LYS A 2 -8.50 17.11 12.32
C LYS A 2 -9.64 17.25 11.32
N ARG A 3 -9.32 17.49 10.03
CA ARG A 3 -10.33 17.60 8.96
C ARG A 3 -11.22 16.37 8.79
N ILE A 4 -10.65 15.16 8.86
CA ILE A 4 -11.43 13.92 8.67
C ILE A 4 -12.43 13.76 9.81
N VAL A 5 -11.99 14.00 11.06
CA VAL A 5 -12.84 13.92 12.24
C VAL A 5 -13.95 14.98 12.20
N GLU A 6 -13.63 16.21 11.80
CA GLU A 6 -14.62 17.28 11.61
C GLU A 6 -15.67 16.89 10.57
N THR A 7 -15.27 16.29 9.44
CA THR A 7 -16.22 15.89 8.38
C THR A 7 -17.12 14.71 8.74
N THR A 8 -16.71 13.85 9.68
CA THR A 8 -17.55 12.73 10.15
C THR A 8 -18.33 13.03 11.42
N THR A 9 -18.07 14.18 12.07
CA THR A 9 -18.79 14.58 13.28
C THR A 9 -20.28 14.79 12.96
N GLY A 10 -21.16 14.02 13.62
CA GLY A 10 -22.61 14.03 13.37
C GLY A 10 -23.13 12.87 12.51
N SER A 11 -22.24 12.00 12.01
CA SER A 11 -22.64 10.76 11.34
C SER A 11 -23.14 9.73 12.37
N ASN A 12 -24.33 9.18 12.17
CA ASN A 12 -24.92 8.19 13.09
C ASN A 12 -24.24 6.82 13.02
N ASN A 13 -23.58 6.50 11.90
CA ASN A 13 -22.89 5.23 11.69
C ASN A 13 -21.57 5.48 10.95
N LEU A 14 -20.53 4.75 11.34
CA LEU A 14 -19.24 4.70 10.64
C LEU A 14 -18.94 3.23 10.32
N THR A 15 -18.44 3.00 9.11
CA THR A 15 -17.97 1.67 8.68
C THR A 15 -16.47 1.75 8.46
N VAL A 16 -15.75 0.77 9.01
CA VAL A 16 -14.31 0.63 8.82
C VAL A 16 -14.07 -0.54 7.89
N LEU A 17 -13.32 -0.29 6.81
CA LEU A 17 -12.85 -1.30 5.88
C LEU A 17 -11.35 -1.48 6.08
N ASP A 18 -10.90 -2.71 6.30
CA ASP A 18 -9.49 -3.05 6.41
C ASP A 18 -9.00 -3.64 5.09
N LEU A 19 -8.01 -3.00 4.48
CA LEU A 19 -7.37 -3.43 3.23
C LEU A 19 -6.01 -4.07 3.56
N LYS A 20 -6.03 -5.10 4.41
CA LYS A 20 -4.82 -5.73 4.98
C LYS A 20 -3.78 -6.15 3.94
N GLU A 21 -4.22 -6.60 2.78
CA GLU A 21 -3.36 -7.06 1.67
C GLU A 21 -3.31 -6.09 0.49
N GLY A 22 -3.96 -4.92 0.59
CA GLY A 22 -4.10 -3.99 -0.53
C GLY A 22 -2.79 -3.42 -1.05
N TYR A 23 -1.68 -3.51 -0.30
CA TYR A 23 -0.36 -3.15 -0.81
C TYR A 23 0.09 -4.07 -1.96
N TYR A 24 -0.16 -5.38 -1.84
CA TYR A 24 0.27 -6.36 -2.84
C TYR A 24 -0.52 -6.27 -4.15
N GLU A 25 -1.71 -5.67 -4.10
CA GLU A 25 -2.56 -5.42 -5.28
C GLU A 25 -2.07 -4.23 -6.10
N ILE A 26 -1.23 -3.36 -5.55
CA ILE A 26 -0.66 -2.21 -6.27
C ILE A 26 0.60 -2.67 -7.00
N GLU A 27 0.53 -2.73 -8.33
CA GLU A 27 1.66 -3.10 -9.18
C GLU A 27 2.83 -2.09 -9.11
N ILE A 28 4.05 -2.62 -9.13
CA ILE A 28 5.27 -1.84 -9.29
C ILE A 28 5.56 -1.66 -10.77
N GLU A 29 5.96 -0.45 -11.18
CA GLU A 29 6.40 -0.19 -12.55
C GLU A 29 7.55 -1.11 -12.96
N GLU A 30 7.52 -1.62 -14.20
CA GLU A 30 8.49 -2.62 -14.67
C GLU A 30 9.95 -2.16 -14.53
N ALA A 31 10.20 -0.87 -14.74
CA ALA A 31 11.53 -0.28 -14.59
C ALA A 31 12.06 -0.35 -13.14
N ASP A 32 11.18 -0.49 -12.16
CA ASP A 32 11.49 -0.41 -10.73
C ASP A 32 11.41 -1.77 -10.00
N LYS A 33 10.90 -2.84 -10.65
CA LYS A 33 10.79 -4.18 -10.05
C LYS A 33 12.12 -4.74 -9.55
N HIS A 34 13.21 -4.51 -10.28
CA HIS A 34 14.55 -4.93 -9.87
C HIS A 34 15.00 -4.35 -8.51
N LYS A 35 14.42 -3.22 -8.05
CA LYS A 35 14.74 -2.61 -6.75
C LYS A 35 14.17 -3.41 -5.58
N THR A 36 13.21 -4.29 -5.82
CA THR A 36 12.61 -5.18 -4.82
C THR A 36 13.15 -6.60 -4.91
N ALA A 37 14.22 -6.83 -5.66
CA ALA A 37 14.81 -8.15 -5.81
C ALA A 37 15.27 -8.73 -4.46
N PHE A 38 15.02 -10.01 -4.23
CA PHE A 38 15.49 -10.77 -3.08
C PHE A 38 15.98 -12.16 -3.50
N GLU A 39 16.90 -12.72 -2.72
CA GLU A 39 17.47 -14.05 -2.97
C GLU A 39 16.77 -15.11 -2.10
N PHE A 40 16.37 -16.22 -2.72
CA PHE A 40 15.89 -17.40 -2.02
C PHE A 40 16.36 -18.67 -2.73
N GLY A 41 17.06 -19.55 -2.00
CA GLY A 41 17.50 -20.85 -2.52
C GLY A 41 18.34 -20.76 -3.79
N ASN A 42 19.33 -19.87 -3.83
CA ASN A 42 20.20 -19.57 -4.98
C ASN A 42 19.48 -19.02 -6.23
N ASN A 43 18.24 -18.57 -6.09
CA ASN A 43 17.49 -17.89 -7.14
C ASN A 43 17.18 -16.45 -6.72
N VAL A 44 17.12 -15.55 -7.70
CA VAL A 44 16.71 -14.16 -7.50
C VAL A 44 15.25 -14.00 -7.93
N TYR A 45 14.44 -13.40 -7.07
CA TYR A 45 13.04 -13.12 -7.29
C TYR A 45 12.79 -11.62 -7.17
N GLU A 46 11.82 -11.11 -7.91
CA GLU A 46 11.39 -9.72 -7.86
C GLU A 46 9.90 -9.67 -7.48
N TRP A 47 9.48 -8.60 -6.79
CA TRP A 47 8.07 -8.43 -6.45
C TRP A 47 7.32 -7.70 -7.55
N CYS A 48 6.17 -8.24 -7.93
CA CYS A 48 5.26 -7.60 -8.89
C CYS A 48 4.44 -6.46 -8.28
N GLY A 49 4.21 -6.48 -6.96
CA GLY A 49 3.42 -5.49 -6.23
C GLY A 49 4.19 -4.89 -5.06
N ILE A 50 3.64 -3.82 -4.46
CA ILE A 50 4.28 -3.12 -3.35
C ILE A 50 4.44 -4.06 -2.16
N VAL A 51 5.67 -4.15 -1.67
CA VAL A 51 6.02 -4.94 -0.49
C VAL A 51 5.82 -4.16 0.80
N MET A 52 5.47 -4.87 1.86
CA MET A 52 5.49 -4.30 3.21
C MET A 52 6.91 -3.89 3.60
N GLY A 53 7.03 -2.79 4.35
CA GLY A 53 8.31 -2.24 4.76
C GLY A 53 8.92 -1.22 3.79
N PHE A 54 8.33 -1.02 2.60
CA PHE A 54 8.72 0.08 1.72
C PHE A 54 8.36 1.42 2.36
N LYS A 55 9.35 2.32 2.51
CA LYS A 55 9.16 3.62 3.17
C LYS A 55 8.01 4.45 2.56
N ASN A 56 7.84 4.33 1.24
CA ASN A 56 6.85 5.09 0.50
C ASN A 56 5.52 4.33 0.29
N ALA A 57 5.41 3.07 0.75
CA ALA A 57 4.21 2.27 0.55
C ALA A 57 2.93 2.97 1.04
N PRO A 58 2.87 3.57 2.25
CA PRO A 58 1.66 4.27 2.70
C PRO A 58 1.31 5.49 1.84
N MET A 59 2.31 6.21 1.33
CA MET A 59 2.08 7.38 0.46
C MET A 59 1.53 6.96 -0.90
N ILE A 60 2.07 5.88 -1.48
CA ILE A 60 1.58 5.35 -2.75
C ILE A 60 0.16 4.81 -2.58
N PHE A 61 -0.09 4.03 -1.53
CA PHE A 61 -1.42 3.51 -1.20
C PHE A 61 -2.44 4.64 -1.03
N GLN A 62 -2.07 5.70 -0.30
CA GLN A 62 -2.92 6.87 -0.14
C GLN A 62 -3.24 7.58 -1.47
N ARG A 63 -2.34 7.58 -2.45
CA ARG A 63 -2.58 8.14 -3.79
C ARG A 63 -3.51 7.28 -4.63
N VAL A 64 -3.48 5.96 -4.46
CA VAL A 64 -4.37 5.04 -5.18
C VAL A 64 -5.81 5.14 -4.65
N ILE A 65 -5.98 5.36 -3.34
CA ILE A 65 -7.29 5.43 -2.68
C ILE A 65 -7.93 6.83 -2.74
N ASN A 66 -7.13 7.91 -2.80
CA ASN A 66 -7.61 9.31 -2.83
C ASN A 66 -8.21 9.73 -4.16
#